data_AF-A0A6B0BWD7-F1
#
_entry.id   AF-A0A6B0BWD7-F1
#
_cell.length_a   1.000
_cell.length_b   1.000
_cell.length_c   1.000
_cell.angle_alpha   90.00
_cell.angle_beta   90.00
_cell.angle_gamma   90.00
#
_symmetry.space_group_name_H-M   'P 1'
#
loop_
_entity.id
_entity.type
_entity.pdbx_description
1 polymer ?
#
loop_
_entity_poly.entity_id
_entity_poly.type
_entity_poly.pdbx_seq_one_letter_code
_entity_poly.pdbx_strand_id
1 'polypeptide(L)'
;FYSEAIQLDIQVPGAFPKFGTTDGTITKNVVIEDCYFGPSELPEMGSWNRAIGSHASRHNRYYENIHIRNNIFEDIQGYALTPLKYKDAFIINNKFINCEGGIRYLGVRDGKNAADVMTGKDLGSQAGINMNIIGNEFKGSMSKDAIHVRNYNNVKHKDVLIVGNTFNNSTQSIHLEDIDTVFLSPVEAGIQVTTINIDEIKK
;
A
#
# COMPACT_ATOMS: atom_id res chain seq x y z
N PHE A 1 -3.73 -13.62 8.40
CA PHE A 1 -2.28 -13.56 8.72
C PHE A 1 -1.82 -12.10 8.67
N TYR A 2 -1.04 -11.67 9.66
CA TYR A 2 -0.72 -10.26 9.95
C TYR A 2 0.76 -9.89 9.77
N SER A 3 1.63 -10.83 9.40
CA SER A 3 3.07 -10.53 9.34
C SER A 3 3.46 -10.02 7.96
N GLU A 4 4.09 -8.85 7.93
CA GLU A 4 4.96 -8.41 6.84
C GLU A 4 6.35 -9.00 6.96
N ALA A 5 7.05 -9.16 5.83
CA ALA A 5 8.49 -9.43 5.82
C ALA A 5 9.28 -8.17 6.26
N ILE A 6 8.88 -7.00 5.77
CA ILE A 6 9.37 -5.68 6.23
C ILE A 6 8.17 -4.86 6.69
N GLN A 7 8.11 -4.62 8.00
CA GLN A 7 7.09 -3.77 8.61
C GLN A 7 7.64 -2.36 8.83
N LEU A 8 7.09 -1.39 8.10
CA LEU A 8 7.38 0.03 8.27
C LEU A 8 6.31 0.62 9.18
N ASP A 9 6.59 0.79 10.48
CA ASP A 9 5.57 1.23 11.44
C ASP A 9 5.98 2.48 12.25
N ILE A 10 5.03 2.98 13.03
CA ILE A 10 5.13 4.16 13.90
C ILE A 10 5.34 3.75 15.35
N GLN A 11 6.04 4.58 16.13
CA GLN A 11 6.27 4.37 17.56
C GLN A 11 5.00 4.54 18.39
N VAL A 12 4.24 3.46 18.58
CA VAL A 12 2.99 3.44 19.35
C VAL A 12 2.83 2.15 20.17
N PRO A 13 1.96 2.13 21.20
CA PRO A 13 1.78 0.92 22.00
C PRO A 13 1.37 -0.27 21.15
N GLY A 14 2.11 -1.37 21.29
CA GLY A 14 1.87 -2.63 20.57
C GLY A 14 2.55 -2.77 19.21
N ALA A 15 3.08 -1.69 18.61
CA ALA A 15 3.82 -1.78 17.35
C ALA A 15 5.26 -2.29 17.58
N PHE A 16 6.03 -1.59 18.43
CA PHE A 16 7.40 -1.96 18.79
C PHE A 16 7.57 -2.03 20.33
N PRO A 17 6.90 -2.97 21.03
CA PRO A 17 6.83 -2.97 22.49
C PRO A 17 8.19 -3.13 23.20
N LYS A 18 9.24 -3.56 22.49
CA LYS A 18 10.59 -3.74 23.02
C LYS A 18 11.50 -2.51 22.83
N PHE A 19 11.09 -1.49 22.09
CA PHE A 19 11.97 -0.41 21.66
C PHE A 19 11.33 0.97 21.78
N GLY A 20 12.07 1.91 22.36
CA GLY A 20 11.77 3.34 22.29
C GLY A 20 10.55 3.79 23.11
N THR A 21 10.26 5.08 22.99
CA THR A 21 9.07 5.72 23.58
C THR A 21 7.93 5.69 22.59
N THR A 22 6.71 5.42 23.07
CA THR A 22 5.51 5.40 22.23
C THR A 22 4.96 6.81 22.00
N ASP A 23 5.74 7.65 21.31
CA ASP A 23 5.51 9.09 21.12
C ASP A 23 4.96 9.46 19.73
N GLY A 24 4.58 8.46 18.93
CA GLY A 24 4.10 8.66 17.57
C GLY A 24 5.20 9.08 16.59
N THR A 25 6.48 8.87 16.91
CA THR A 25 7.58 9.05 15.96
C THR A 25 7.35 8.19 14.71
N ILE A 26 7.36 8.86 13.56
CA ILE A 26 7.07 8.26 12.25
C ILE A 26 8.30 7.62 11.62
N THR A 27 8.05 6.63 10.77
CA THR A 27 9.03 6.14 9.81
C THR A 27 9.02 7.04 8.57
N LYS A 28 10.19 7.53 8.15
CA LYS A 28 10.36 8.39 6.97
C LYS A 28 11.71 8.22 6.31
N ASN A 29 11.82 8.60 5.03
CA ASN A 29 13.04 8.52 4.22
C ASN A 29 13.58 7.08 4.10
N VAL A 30 12.72 6.18 3.63
CA VAL A 30 13.07 4.76 3.47
C VAL A 30 13.19 4.42 2.00
N VAL A 31 14.23 3.65 1.66
CA VAL A 31 14.40 3.04 0.34
C VAL A 31 14.49 1.54 0.52
N ILE A 32 13.65 0.80 -0.22
CA ILE A 32 13.71 -0.66 -0.36
C ILE A 32 13.83 -0.92 -1.86
N GLU A 33 15.01 -1.36 -2.29
CA GLU A 33 15.30 -1.55 -3.70
C GLU A 33 16.14 -2.80 -3.98
N ASP A 34 15.99 -3.31 -5.21
CA ASP A 34 16.77 -4.43 -5.75
C ASP A 34 16.69 -5.70 -4.86
N CYS A 35 15.55 -5.91 -4.19
CA CYS A 35 15.31 -7.06 -3.32
C CYS A 35 14.35 -8.08 -3.97
N TYR A 36 14.43 -9.33 -3.48
CA TYR A 36 13.51 -10.42 -3.81
C TYR A 36 12.72 -10.83 -2.56
N PHE A 37 11.39 -10.97 -2.72
CA PHE A 37 10.46 -11.44 -1.69
C PHE A 37 9.64 -12.59 -2.29
N GLY A 38 9.92 -13.82 -1.86
CA GLY A 38 9.25 -15.01 -2.37
C GLY A 38 9.51 -16.25 -1.49
N PRO A 39 9.20 -17.45 -1.99
CA PRO A 39 9.46 -18.68 -1.25
C PRO A 39 10.96 -18.95 -1.14
N SER A 40 11.33 -19.71 -0.12
CA SER A 40 12.68 -20.28 0.00
C SER A 40 12.76 -21.61 -0.75
N GLU A 41 13.99 -22.10 -0.96
CA GLU A 41 14.24 -23.47 -1.43
C GLU A 41 13.84 -24.54 -0.39
N LEU A 42 13.70 -24.15 0.88
CA LEU A 42 13.24 -25.05 1.95
C LEU A 42 11.71 -25.24 1.87
N PRO A 43 11.19 -26.48 1.72
CA PRO A 43 9.77 -26.74 1.47
C PRO A 43 8.80 -26.14 2.50
N GLU A 44 9.21 -26.03 3.76
CA GLU A 44 8.42 -25.48 4.85
C GLU A 44 8.42 -23.95 4.93
N MET A 45 9.28 -23.27 4.16
CA MET A 45 9.46 -21.81 4.16
C MET A 45 8.85 -21.20 2.89
N GLY A 46 7.53 -21.30 2.78
CA GLY A 46 6.76 -20.71 1.69
C GLY A 46 6.74 -19.17 1.74
N SER A 47 6.14 -18.59 0.70
CA SER A 47 6.07 -17.13 0.54
C SER A 47 5.33 -16.42 1.66
N TRP A 48 5.72 -15.17 1.87
CA TRP A 48 5.05 -14.27 2.82
C TRP A 48 3.61 -13.98 2.39
N ASN A 49 2.74 -13.74 3.37
CA ASN A 49 1.38 -13.23 3.11
C ASN A 49 1.40 -11.75 2.68
N ARG A 50 2.42 -11.01 3.09
CA ARG A 50 2.68 -9.62 2.71
C ARG A 50 4.18 -9.37 2.75
N ALA A 51 4.72 -8.71 1.74
CA ALA A 51 6.13 -8.36 1.72
C ALA A 51 6.38 -7.10 2.54
N ILE A 52 5.73 -5.98 2.22
CA ILE A 52 5.98 -4.68 2.85
C ILE A 52 4.67 -4.01 3.23
N GLY A 53 4.61 -3.39 4.42
CA GLY A 53 3.42 -2.69 4.86
C GLY A 53 3.51 -2.13 6.26
N SER A 54 2.35 -1.66 6.75
CA SER A 54 2.19 -1.05 8.07
C SER A 54 0.86 -1.47 8.69
N HIS A 55 0.81 -1.54 10.01
CA HIS A 55 -0.40 -1.92 10.76
C HIS A 55 -0.85 -0.84 11.75
N ALA A 56 0.00 0.12 12.04
CA ALA A 56 -0.26 1.20 12.96
C ALA A 56 -0.26 2.57 12.27
N SER A 57 -1.03 3.49 12.82
CA SER A 57 -1.06 4.89 12.43
C SER A 57 -1.55 5.77 13.58
N ARG A 58 -1.42 7.10 13.47
CA ARG A 58 -1.99 8.09 14.40
C ARG A 58 -2.45 9.32 13.65
N HIS A 59 -3.41 10.05 14.18
CA HIS A 59 -3.90 11.27 13.55
C HIS A 59 -2.76 12.26 13.30
N ASN A 60 -2.72 12.87 12.10
CA ASN A 60 -1.66 13.78 11.65
C ASN A 60 -0.24 13.19 11.71
N ARG A 61 -0.11 11.87 11.63
CA ARG A 61 1.16 11.15 11.48
C ARG A 61 1.15 10.31 10.22
N TYR A 62 2.12 10.56 9.34
CA TYR A 62 2.24 9.95 8.03
C TYR A 62 3.57 9.21 7.90
N TYR A 63 3.58 8.14 7.11
CA TYR A 63 4.83 7.58 6.61
C TYR A 63 5.29 8.43 5.44
N GLU A 64 6.47 9.03 5.54
CA GLU A 64 6.88 10.10 4.62
C GLU A 64 8.08 9.72 3.76
N ASN A 65 8.04 10.05 2.46
CA ASN A 65 9.15 9.85 1.55
C ASN A 65 9.65 8.39 1.52
N ILE A 66 8.78 7.48 1.07
CA ILE A 66 9.05 6.04 1.02
C ILE A 66 9.18 5.59 -0.43
N HIS A 67 10.29 4.94 -0.75
CA HIS A 67 10.62 4.45 -2.09
C HIS A 67 10.73 2.92 -2.05
N ILE A 68 9.88 2.25 -2.82
CA ILE A 68 9.90 0.79 -3.02
C ILE A 68 10.08 0.58 -4.52
N ARG A 69 11.29 0.24 -4.95
CA ARG A 69 11.60 0.21 -6.39
C ARG A 69 12.46 -0.96 -6.84
N ASN A 70 12.27 -1.39 -8.08
CA ASN A 70 13.08 -2.46 -8.70
C ASN A 70 13.08 -3.79 -7.92
N ASN A 71 12.06 -4.07 -7.10
CA ASN A 71 11.96 -5.32 -6.36
C ASN A 71 11.17 -6.38 -7.13
N ILE A 72 11.36 -7.64 -6.75
CA ILE A 72 10.54 -8.77 -7.20
C ILE A 72 9.75 -9.30 -6.01
N PHE A 73 8.43 -9.36 -6.17
CA PHE A 73 7.49 -9.99 -5.25
C PHE A 73 6.91 -11.22 -5.95
N GLU A 74 7.18 -12.41 -5.43
CA GLU A 74 6.79 -13.69 -6.04
C GLU A 74 5.93 -14.52 -5.09
N ASP A 75 4.84 -15.08 -5.62
CA ASP A 75 3.92 -15.98 -4.92
C ASP A 75 3.41 -15.45 -3.57
N ILE A 76 3.24 -14.12 -3.43
CA ILE A 76 2.73 -13.53 -2.19
C ILE A 76 1.27 -13.91 -1.98
N GLN A 77 0.97 -14.52 -0.82
CA GLN A 77 -0.34 -15.10 -0.48
C GLN A 77 -1.38 -14.05 -0.04
N GLY A 78 -1.19 -12.79 -0.44
CA GLY A 78 -2.01 -11.66 -0.03
C GLY A 78 -1.79 -10.47 -0.95
N TYR A 79 -2.05 -9.26 -0.45
CA TYR A 79 -1.53 -8.07 -1.10
C TYR A 79 -0.04 -7.96 -0.78
N ALA A 80 0.82 -7.98 -1.79
CA ALA A 80 2.26 -7.88 -1.62
C ALA A 80 2.67 -6.61 -0.86
N LEU A 81 2.05 -5.48 -1.20
CA LEU A 81 2.25 -4.21 -0.51
C LEU A 81 0.96 -3.74 0.17
N THR A 82 1.04 -3.27 1.42
CA THR A 82 -0.07 -2.54 2.06
C THR A 82 0.42 -1.25 2.73
N PRO A 83 0.69 -0.17 1.96
CA PRO A 83 0.93 1.14 2.53
C PRO A 83 -0.31 1.67 3.26
N LEU A 84 -0.13 2.25 4.44
CA LEU A 84 -1.21 2.79 5.28
C LEU A 84 -0.96 4.27 5.58
N LYS A 85 -1.74 5.16 4.95
CA LYS A 85 -1.67 6.61 5.16
C LYS A 85 -0.26 7.19 4.95
N TYR A 86 0.30 6.87 3.79
CA TYR A 86 1.60 7.37 3.35
C TYR A 86 1.45 8.79 2.78
N LYS A 87 2.55 9.52 2.81
CA LYS A 87 2.71 10.83 2.19
C LYS A 87 4.00 10.83 1.37
N ASP A 88 3.91 11.21 0.11
CA ASP A 88 5.06 11.23 -0.81
C ASP A 88 5.69 9.83 -0.95
N ALA A 89 4.95 8.89 -1.54
CA ALA A 89 5.37 7.50 -1.67
C ALA A 89 5.49 7.07 -3.13
N PHE A 90 6.49 6.23 -3.41
CA PHE A 90 6.90 5.83 -4.75
C PHE A 90 7.06 4.32 -4.81
N ILE A 91 6.16 3.65 -5.54
CA ILE A 91 6.20 2.21 -5.83
C ILE A 91 6.48 2.08 -7.33
N ILE A 92 7.77 1.88 -7.68
CA ILE A 92 8.26 2.10 -9.03
C ILE A 92 8.98 0.86 -9.59
N ASN A 93 8.64 0.44 -10.81
CA ASN A 93 9.37 -0.59 -11.56
C ASN A 93 9.52 -1.94 -10.81
N ASN A 94 8.57 -2.29 -9.94
CA ASN A 94 8.58 -3.59 -9.28
C ASN A 94 7.87 -4.65 -10.13
N LYS A 95 8.20 -5.92 -9.90
CA LYS A 95 7.55 -7.07 -10.53
C LYS A 95 6.73 -7.84 -9.49
N PHE A 96 5.46 -8.03 -9.76
CA PHE A 96 4.55 -8.85 -8.95
C PHE A 96 4.22 -10.11 -9.74
N ILE A 97 4.79 -11.24 -9.33
CA ILE A 97 4.72 -12.52 -10.05
C ILE A 97 3.85 -13.47 -9.24
N ASN A 98 2.74 -13.93 -9.82
CA ASN A 98 1.83 -14.91 -9.23
C ASN A 98 1.36 -14.56 -7.80
N CYS A 99 1.29 -13.26 -7.47
CA CYS A 99 0.78 -12.80 -6.19
C CYS A 99 -0.75 -12.86 -6.16
N GLU A 100 -1.35 -13.12 -5.00
CA GLU A 100 -2.81 -13.05 -4.87
C GLU A 100 -3.35 -11.63 -5.14
N GLY A 101 -2.60 -10.60 -4.75
CA GLY A 101 -2.85 -9.20 -5.05
C GLY A 101 -1.55 -8.38 -5.01
N GLY A 102 -1.56 -7.24 -5.70
CA GLY A 102 -0.35 -6.42 -5.84
C GLY A 102 -0.21 -5.39 -4.72
N ILE A 103 -0.83 -4.23 -4.90
CA ILE A 103 -0.66 -3.05 -4.05
C ILE A 103 -2.00 -2.69 -3.43
N ARG A 104 -2.08 -2.62 -2.10
CA ARG A 104 -3.26 -2.13 -1.37
C ARG A 104 -2.94 -0.88 -0.57
N TYR A 105 -3.21 0.28 -1.14
CA TYR A 105 -3.04 1.56 -0.47
C TYR A 105 -4.29 1.94 0.32
N LEU A 106 -4.14 2.07 1.64
CA LEU A 106 -5.24 2.36 2.56
C LEU A 106 -5.04 3.72 3.23
N GLY A 107 -6.13 4.44 3.46
CA GLY A 107 -6.18 5.43 4.52
C GLY A 107 -6.57 4.79 5.86
N VAL A 108 -6.87 5.62 6.85
CA VAL A 108 -7.31 5.17 8.17
C VAL A 108 -8.81 5.40 8.31
N ARG A 109 -9.54 4.39 8.81
CA ARG A 109 -10.98 4.47 9.08
C ARG A 109 -11.28 5.17 10.41
N ASP A 110 -10.93 4.56 11.52
CA ASP A 110 -11.31 5.01 12.87
C ASP A 110 -10.43 4.30 13.92
N GLY A 111 -10.75 4.53 15.20
CA GLY A 111 -10.21 3.82 16.35
C GLY A 111 -8.74 4.14 16.63
N LYS A 112 -8.00 3.15 17.13
CA LYS A 112 -6.61 3.33 17.59
C LYS A 112 -5.68 3.93 16.54
N ASN A 113 -5.94 3.66 15.25
CA ASN A 113 -5.10 4.17 14.16
C ASN A 113 -5.46 5.62 13.77
N ALA A 114 -6.66 6.07 14.11
CA ALA A 114 -7.14 7.44 13.97
C ALA A 114 -6.97 8.28 15.24
N ALA A 115 -6.41 7.68 16.30
CA ALA A 115 -6.24 8.36 17.58
C ALA A 115 -5.15 9.44 17.51
N ASP A 116 -5.39 10.54 18.23
CA ASP A 116 -4.36 11.49 18.61
C ASP A 116 -3.29 10.82 19.50
N VAL A 117 -2.03 11.19 19.29
CA VAL A 117 -0.90 10.57 19.98
C VAL A 117 -0.92 10.89 21.48
N MET A 118 -1.31 12.11 21.85
CA MET A 118 -1.18 12.61 23.22
C MET A 118 -2.39 12.24 24.08
N THR A 119 -3.58 12.39 23.52
CA THR A 119 -4.85 12.21 24.23
C THR A 119 -5.44 10.82 24.05
N GLY A 120 -5.00 10.07 23.04
CA GLY A 120 -5.59 8.79 22.66
C GLY A 120 -7.01 8.90 22.08
N LYS A 121 -7.53 10.12 21.91
CA LYS A 121 -8.87 10.36 21.38
C LYS A 121 -8.90 10.03 19.89
N ASP A 122 -9.90 9.26 19.46
CA ASP A 122 -10.20 9.04 18.05
C ASP A 122 -10.63 10.36 17.38
N LEU A 123 -9.92 10.75 16.32
CA LEU A 123 -10.19 11.96 15.54
C LEU A 123 -10.76 11.65 14.14
N GLY A 124 -11.14 10.40 13.89
CA GLY A 124 -11.80 9.98 12.64
C GLY A 124 -10.83 9.73 11.48
N SER A 125 -11.43 9.43 10.32
CA SER A 125 -10.70 8.96 9.14
C SER A 125 -9.69 9.97 8.62
N GLN A 126 -8.57 9.46 8.11
CA GLN A 126 -7.54 10.30 7.49
C GLN A 126 -6.91 9.58 6.31
N ALA A 127 -6.89 10.27 5.17
CA ALA A 127 -6.26 9.77 3.96
C ALA A 127 -4.77 10.10 3.92
N GLY A 128 -4.05 9.48 2.99
CA GLY A 128 -2.69 9.87 2.65
C GLY A 128 -2.64 10.78 1.41
N ILE A 129 -1.42 11.08 0.96
CA ILE A 129 -1.14 12.16 0.01
C ILE A 129 -0.02 11.73 -0.96
N ASN A 130 -0.16 12.03 -2.25
CA ASN A 130 0.89 11.86 -3.25
C ASN A 130 1.45 10.42 -3.31
N MET A 131 0.60 9.48 -3.74
CA MET A 131 0.98 8.09 -3.98
C MET A 131 1.30 7.88 -5.46
N ASN A 132 2.49 7.36 -5.75
CA ASN A 132 3.00 7.18 -7.11
C ASN A 132 3.25 5.69 -7.38
N ILE A 133 2.43 5.08 -8.23
CA ILE A 133 2.50 3.68 -8.65
C ILE A 133 2.86 3.66 -10.14
N ILE A 134 4.15 3.51 -10.44
CA ILE A 134 4.67 3.78 -11.79
C ILE A 134 5.45 2.58 -12.33
N GLY A 135 5.17 2.17 -13.57
CA GLY A 135 6.05 1.23 -14.28
C GLY A 135 6.10 -0.19 -13.70
N ASN A 136 5.17 -0.57 -12.82
CA ASN A 136 5.17 -1.90 -12.21
C ASN A 136 4.58 -2.94 -13.17
N GLU A 137 5.07 -4.18 -13.09
CA GLU A 137 4.66 -5.29 -13.93
C GLU A 137 3.92 -6.34 -13.09
N PHE A 138 2.67 -6.63 -13.43
CA PHE A 138 1.83 -7.62 -12.77
C PHE A 138 1.69 -8.87 -13.66
N LYS A 139 2.26 -9.99 -13.21
CA LYS A 139 2.29 -11.28 -13.93
C LYS A 139 1.48 -12.36 -13.24
N GLY A 140 0.69 -13.09 -14.02
CA GLY A 140 -0.10 -14.21 -13.54
C GLY A 140 -1.48 -13.79 -13.05
N SER A 141 -2.35 -14.77 -12.83
CA SER A 141 -3.68 -14.51 -12.29
C SER A 141 -3.60 -13.98 -10.87
N MET A 142 -4.44 -13.00 -10.55
CA MET A 142 -4.66 -12.50 -9.20
C MET A 142 -6.10 -12.81 -8.76
N SER A 143 -6.28 -13.16 -7.49
CA SER A 143 -7.61 -13.35 -6.86
C SER A 143 -8.11 -12.08 -6.16
N LYS A 144 -7.22 -11.10 -5.98
CA LYS A 144 -7.45 -9.75 -5.46
C LYS A 144 -7.00 -8.73 -6.51
N ASP A 145 -7.28 -7.46 -6.27
CA ASP A 145 -6.87 -6.41 -7.21
C ASP A 145 -5.33 -6.35 -7.35
N ALA A 146 -4.89 -6.03 -8.55
CA ALA A 146 -3.49 -5.70 -8.80
C ALA A 146 -3.14 -4.36 -8.11
N ILE A 147 -4.07 -3.39 -8.18
CA ILE A 147 -3.96 -2.12 -7.47
C ILE A 147 -5.30 -1.81 -6.78
N HIS A 148 -5.28 -1.73 -5.46
CA HIS A 148 -6.43 -1.39 -4.62
C HIS A 148 -6.11 -0.12 -3.84
N VAL A 149 -6.77 0.98 -4.17
CA VAL A 149 -6.68 2.24 -3.44
C VAL A 149 -8.03 2.51 -2.80
N ARG A 150 -8.07 2.62 -1.47
CA ARG A 150 -9.28 3.06 -0.78
C ARG A 150 -9.00 3.94 0.41
N ASN A 151 -9.97 4.79 0.74
CA ASN A 151 -10.14 5.28 2.09
C ASN A 151 -11.55 4.97 2.60
N TYR A 152 -12.02 5.71 3.61
CA TYR A 152 -13.27 5.44 4.30
C TYR A 152 -13.95 6.74 4.68
N ASN A 153 -15.25 6.65 4.97
CA ASN A 153 -16.09 7.75 5.46
C ASN A 153 -16.05 8.98 4.54
N ASN A 154 -15.91 8.77 3.23
CA ASN A 154 -15.81 9.81 2.20
C ASN A 154 -14.59 10.75 2.36
N VAL A 155 -13.62 10.40 3.20
CA VAL A 155 -12.37 11.18 3.34
C VAL A 155 -11.44 10.78 2.20
N LYS A 156 -10.95 11.71 1.41
CA LYS A 156 -10.29 11.37 0.15
C LYS A 156 -8.76 11.40 0.22
N HIS A 157 -8.12 10.40 -0.38
CA HIS A 157 -6.69 10.47 -0.70
C HIS A 157 -6.45 11.62 -1.67
N LYS A 158 -5.35 12.34 -1.48
CA LYS A 158 -4.93 13.42 -2.38
C LYS A 158 -3.86 12.91 -3.31
N ASP A 159 -4.03 13.14 -4.61
CA ASP A 159 -3.08 12.83 -5.67
C ASP A 159 -2.59 11.37 -5.69
N VAL A 160 -3.23 10.56 -6.53
CA VAL A 160 -2.83 9.18 -6.80
C VAL A 160 -2.44 9.04 -8.27
N LEU A 161 -1.16 8.80 -8.53
CA LEU A 161 -0.59 8.62 -9.86
C LEU A 161 -0.41 7.13 -10.15
N ILE A 162 -1.06 6.62 -11.20
CA ILE A 162 -0.98 5.24 -11.68
C ILE A 162 -0.66 5.27 -13.16
N VAL A 163 0.63 5.13 -13.52
CA VAL A 163 1.09 5.32 -14.89
C VAL A 163 2.07 4.24 -15.33
N GLY A 164 1.90 3.75 -16.55
CA GLY A 164 2.85 2.85 -17.20
C GLY A 164 2.97 1.47 -16.56
N ASN A 165 2.00 1.06 -15.73
CA ASN A 165 1.95 -0.29 -15.18
C ASN A 165 1.41 -1.27 -16.22
N THR A 166 1.96 -2.48 -16.27
CA THR A 166 1.58 -3.52 -17.23
C THR A 166 0.91 -4.70 -16.54
N PHE A 167 -0.07 -5.29 -17.22
CA PHE A 167 -0.96 -6.32 -16.69
C PHE A 167 -1.12 -7.42 -17.75
N ASN A 168 -0.76 -8.66 -17.43
CA ASN A 168 -0.74 -9.75 -18.42
C ASN A 168 -1.86 -10.79 -18.26
N ASN A 169 -2.82 -10.57 -17.34
CA ASN A 169 -3.87 -11.53 -17.06
C ASN A 169 -5.22 -10.85 -16.82
N SER A 170 -6.30 -11.40 -17.38
CA SER A 170 -7.64 -10.81 -17.32
C SER A 170 -8.29 -10.84 -15.93
N THR A 171 -7.75 -11.61 -14.97
CA THR A 171 -8.25 -11.58 -13.58
C THR A 171 -7.69 -10.41 -12.77
N GLN A 172 -6.73 -9.68 -13.32
CA GLN A 172 -6.16 -8.49 -12.69
C GLN A 172 -7.15 -7.32 -12.80
N SER A 173 -7.17 -6.47 -11.77
CA SER A 173 -8.08 -5.33 -11.68
C SER A 173 -7.46 -4.16 -10.91
N ILE A 174 -8.05 -2.97 -11.11
CA ILE A 174 -7.76 -1.76 -10.36
C ILE A 174 -9.03 -1.31 -9.63
N HIS A 175 -8.97 -1.12 -8.32
CA HIS A 175 -10.05 -0.54 -7.51
C HIS A 175 -9.62 0.81 -6.97
N LEU A 176 -10.41 1.84 -7.21
CA LEU A 176 -10.16 3.21 -6.80
C LEU A 176 -11.36 3.75 -6.02
N GLU A 177 -11.16 4.09 -4.75
CA GLU A 177 -12.21 4.54 -3.86
C GLU A 177 -11.74 5.68 -2.95
N ASP A 178 -12.59 6.70 -2.78
CA ASP A 178 -12.33 7.86 -1.93
C ASP A 178 -11.00 8.55 -2.30
N ILE A 179 -10.94 9.12 -3.50
CA ILE A 179 -9.76 9.83 -4.01
C ILE A 179 -10.20 11.16 -4.61
N ASP A 180 -9.46 12.22 -4.29
CA ASP A 180 -9.68 13.56 -4.82
C ASP A 180 -9.25 13.57 -6.30
N THR A 181 -7.94 13.49 -6.56
CA THR A 181 -7.39 13.47 -7.91
C THR A 181 -6.66 12.15 -8.18
N VAL A 182 -7.05 11.46 -9.27
CA VAL A 182 -6.32 10.32 -9.83
C VAL A 182 -5.73 10.69 -11.18
N PHE A 183 -4.47 10.38 -11.40
CA PHE A 183 -3.81 10.43 -12.70
C PHE A 183 -3.62 8.99 -13.19
N LEU A 184 -4.41 8.56 -14.18
CA LEU A 184 -4.45 7.17 -14.62
C LEU A 184 -4.14 7.09 -16.12
N SER A 185 -3.00 6.48 -16.47
CA SER A 185 -2.69 6.21 -17.88
C SER A 185 -3.71 5.24 -18.48
N PRO A 186 -3.88 5.22 -19.82
CA PRO A 186 -4.66 4.20 -20.49
C PRO A 186 -4.23 2.81 -20.02
N VAL A 187 -5.21 2.02 -19.65
CA VAL A 187 -5.02 0.65 -19.21
C VAL A 187 -5.28 -0.25 -20.42
N GLU A 188 -4.40 -1.20 -20.69
CA GLU A 188 -4.55 -2.11 -21.83
C GLU A 188 -5.92 -2.82 -21.80
N ALA A 189 -6.49 -3.06 -22.98
CA ALA A 189 -7.83 -3.62 -23.12
C ALA A 189 -7.88 -5.03 -22.50
N GLY A 190 -8.46 -5.15 -21.29
CA GLY A 190 -8.65 -6.46 -20.67
C GLY A 190 -8.75 -6.48 -19.15
N ILE A 191 -8.29 -5.44 -18.44
CA ILE A 191 -8.42 -5.40 -16.97
C ILE A 191 -9.51 -4.44 -16.50
N GLN A 192 -10.23 -4.84 -15.46
CA GLN A 192 -11.34 -4.08 -14.91
C GLN A 192 -10.82 -2.90 -14.06
N VAL A 193 -11.42 -1.72 -14.24
CA VAL A 193 -11.19 -0.55 -13.38
C VAL A 193 -12.49 -0.15 -12.70
N THR A 194 -12.53 -0.25 -11.37
CA THR A 194 -13.66 0.16 -10.54
C THR A 194 -13.37 1.50 -9.89
N THR A 195 -14.33 2.43 -9.94
CA THR A 195 -14.20 3.78 -9.35
C THR A 195 -15.38 4.08 -8.44
N ILE A 196 -15.12 4.61 -7.25
CA ILE A 196 -16.12 4.98 -6.24
C ILE A 196 -15.70 6.30 -5.59
N ASN A 197 -16.58 7.30 -5.59
CA ASN A 197 -16.33 8.60 -4.94
C ASN A 197 -14.98 9.27 -5.34
N ILE A 198 -14.73 9.35 -6.65
CA ILE A 198 -13.56 10.04 -7.21
C ILE A 198 -13.97 11.44 -7.65
N ASP A 199 -13.25 12.50 -7.25
CA ASP A 199 -13.56 13.87 -7.72
C ASP A 199 -13.09 14.11 -9.16
N GLU A 200 -11.84 13.73 -9.45
CA GLU A 200 -11.23 13.98 -10.75
C GLU A 200 -10.36 12.80 -11.22
N ILE A 201 -10.53 12.41 -12.48
CA ILE A 201 -9.65 11.44 -13.16
C ILE A 201 -9.00 12.13 -14.36
N LYS A 202 -7.68 12.33 -14.26
CA LYS A 202 -6.81 12.84 -15.32
C LYS A 202 -6.20 11.68 -16.09
N LYS A 203 -6.26 11.75 -17.41
CA LYS A 203 -5.75 10.72 -18.33
C LYS A 203 -4.53 11.24 -19.08
#